data_AF-A0A661F181-F1
#
_entry.id   AF-A0A661F181-F1
#
_cell.length_a   1.000
_cell.length_b   1.000
_cell.length_c   1.000
_cell.angle_alpha   90.00
_cell.angle_beta   90.00
_cell.angle_gamma   90.00
#
_symmetry.space_group_name_H-M   'P 1'
#
loop_
_entity.id
_entity.type
_entity.pdbx_description
1 polymer ?
#
loop_
_entity_poly.entity_id
_entity_poly.type
_entity_poly.pdbx_seq_one_letter_code
_entity_poly.pdbx_strand_id
1 'polypeptide(L)' 'MNTSNIKKYAPKARAVFENKQIELREFDDKLKRHADMQKTLDLDDGVKVNYGKFGGLLVDVKAITWKK' A
#
# COMPACT_ATOMS: atom_id res chain seq x y z
N MET A 1 -30.94 1.05 24.26
CA MET A 1 -30.06 0.70 23.11
C MET A 1 -30.60 -0.54 22.42
N ASN A 2 -30.76 -0.53 21.09
CA ASN A 2 -31.22 -1.68 20.30
C ASN A 2 -30.09 -2.70 20.15
N THR A 3 -30.10 -3.72 21.00
CA THR A 3 -29.02 -4.72 21.12
C THR A 3 -28.93 -5.67 19.92
N SER A 4 -30.02 -5.89 19.20
CA SER A 4 -30.08 -6.76 18.01
C SER A 4 -29.30 -6.19 16.83
N ASN A 5 -29.37 -4.87 16.62
CA ASN A 5 -28.59 -4.22 15.57
C ASN A 5 -27.09 -4.26 15.89
N ILE A 6 -26.70 -4.02 17.15
CA ILE A 6 -25.30 -4.08 17.56
C ILE A 6 -24.69 -5.46 17.30
N LYS A 7 -25.42 -6.54 17.64
CA LYS A 7 -24.98 -7.92 17.36
C LYS A 7 -24.79 -8.20 15.86
N LYS A 8 -25.60 -7.59 15.00
CA LYS A 8 -25.54 -7.78 13.54
C LYS A 8 -24.38 -7.02 12.88
N TYR A 9 -24.07 -5.80 13.34
CA TYR A 9 -23.11 -4.91 12.67
C TYR A 9 -21.72 -4.91 13.31
N ALA A 10 -21.60 -5.13 14.62
CA ALA A 10 -20.30 -5.10 15.30
C ALA A 10 -19.29 -6.13 14.74
N PRO A 11 -19.67 -7.40 14.46
CA PRO A 11 -18.73 -8.36 13.87
C PRO A 11 -18.27 -7.96 12.46
N LYS A 12 -19.16 -7.37 11.65
CA LYS A 12 -18.82 -6.90 10.30
C LYS A 12 -17.81 -5.76 10.35
N ALA A 13 -18.02 -4.80 11.25
CA ALA A 13 -17.09 -3.70 11.45
C ALA A 13 -15.71 -4.19 11.93
N ARG A 14 -15.67 -5.19 12.83
CA ARG A 14 -14.42 -5.83 13.27
C ARG A 14 -13.69 -6.51 12.12
N ALA A 15 -14.38 -7.29 11.30
CA ALA A 15 -13.77 -7.97 10.16
C ALA A 15 -13.21 -6.97 9.13
N VAL A 16 -13.94 -5.89 8.84
CA VAL A 16 -13.44 -4.81 7.97
C VAL A 16 -12.19 -4.15 8.57
N PHE A 17 -12.18 -3.91 9.87
CA PHE A 17 -11.04 -3.32 10.56
C PHE A 17 -9.82 -4.24 10.54
N GLU A 18 -10.01 -5.53 10.80
CA GLU A 18 -8.96 -6.55 10.77
C GLU A 18 -8.35 -6.69 9.37
N ASN A 19 -9.17 -6.71 8.32
CA ASN A 19 -8.69 -6.73 6.94
C ASN A 19 -7.80 -5.52 6.64
N LYS A 20 -8.22 -4.32 7.08
CA LYS A 20 -7.41 -3.10 6.90
C LYS A 20 -6.09 -3.16 7.69
N GLN A 21 -6.09 -3.76 8.88
CA GLN A 21 -4.86 -3.95 9.65
C GLN A 21 -3.89 -4.91 8.96
N ILE A 22 -4.39 -5.98 8.35
CA ILE A 22 -3.59 -6.93 7.57
C ILE A 22 -2.97 -6.22 6.36
N GLU A 23 -3.79 -5.51 5.59
CA GLU A 23 -3.33 -4.74 4.43
C GLU A 23 -2.23 -3.73 4.80
N LEU A 24 -2.39 -3.02 5.93
CA LEU A 24 -1.41 -2.05 6.41
C LEU A 24 -0.08 -2.72 6.79
N ARG A 25 -0.13 -3.88 7.46
CA ARG A 25 1.08 -4.65 7.82
C ARG A 25 1.81 -5.18 6.60
N GLU A 26 1.07 -5.73 5.62
CA GLU A 26 1.66 -6.20 4.37
C GLU A 26 2.31 -5.07 3.58
N PHE A 27 1.73 -3.87 3.63
CA PHE A 27 2.34 -2.68 3.04
C PHE A 27 3.63 -2.27 3.77
N ASP A 28 3.61 -2.21 5.10
CA ASP A 28 4.79 -1.90 5.92
C ASP A 28 5.94 -2.89 5.67
N ASP A 29 5.64 -4.18 5.56
CA ASP A 29 6.63 -5.21 5.25
C ASP A 29 7.27 -5.01 3.86
N LYS A 30 6.47 -4.64 2.86
CA LYS A 30 6.98 -4.30 1.52
C LYS A 30 7.86 -3.05 1.59
N LEU A 31 7.40 -2.00 2.27
CA LEU A 31 8.14 -0.76 2.44
C LEU A 31 9.49 -1.00 3.11
N LYS A 32 9.53 -1.79 4.18
CA LYS A 32 10.75 -2.14 4.91
C LYS A 32 11.73 -2.91 4.03
N ARG A 33 11.28 -3.95 3.31
CA ARG A 33 12.14 -4.68 2.35
C ARG A 33 12.73 -3.76 1.27
N HIS A 34 11.92 -2.82 0.78
CA HIS A 34 12.38 -1.83 -0.20
C HIS A 34 13.42 -0.86 0.37
N ALA A 35 13.25 -0.43 1.63
CA ALA A 35 14.22 0.41 2.33
C ALA A 35 15.53 -0.34 2.61
N ASP A 36 15.44 -1.59 3.08
CA ASP A 36 16.58 -2.44 3.40
C ASP A 36 17.43 -2.75 2.16
N MET A 37 16.83 -2.82 0.97
CA MET A 37 17.55 -2.99 -0.30
C MET A 37 18.46 -1.80 -0.66
N GLN A 38 18.29 -0.62 -0.03
CA GLN A 38 19.11 0.58 -0.23
C GLN A 38 19.44 0.85 -1.71
N LYS A 39 18.42 0.83 -2.57
CA LYS A 39 18.61 0.97 -4.02
C LYS A 39 19.25 2.32 -4.35
N THR A 40 20.38 2.28 -5.05
CA THR A 40 21.01 3.48 -5.59
C THR A 40 20.09 4.13 -6.62
N LEU A 41 19.76 5.40 -6.39
CA LEU A 41 18.92 6.18 -7.28
C LEU A 41 19.83 7.09 -8.11
N ASP A 42 19.83 6.89 -9.42
CA ASP A 42 20.43 7.85 -10.34
C ASP A 42 19.44 9.02 -10.51
N LEU A 43 19.88 10.23 -10.20
CA LEU A 43 19.02 11.42 -10.29
C LEU A 43 18.85 11.89 -11.75
N ASP A 44 19.73 11.47 -12.65
CA ASP A 44 19.68 11.83 -14.07
C ASP A 44 18.61 11.01 -14.82
N ASP A 45 18.25 9.83 -14.33
CA ASP A 45 17.17 8.97 -14.84
C ASP A 45 15.77 9.65 -14.78
N GLY A 46 15.62 10.65 -13.90
CA GLY A 46 14.38 11.38 -13.69
C GLY A 46 13.30 10.60 -12.94
N VAL A 47 12.28 11.33 -12.49
CA VAL A 47 11.21 10.85 -11.60
C VAL A 47 10.47 9.63 -12.16
N LYS A 48 10.27 9.61 -13.48
CA LYS A 48 9.53 8.55 -14.17
C LYS A 48 10.20 7.19 -14.08
N VAL A 49 11.47 7.11 -14.43
CA VAL A 49 12.25 5.85 -14.41
C VAL A 49 12.45 5.41 -12.97
N ASN A 50 12.73 6.35 -12.08
CA ASN A 50 12.94 6.09 -10.67
C ASN A 50 11.68 5.56 -9.96
N TYR A 51 10.49 6.06 -10.30
CA TYR A 51 9.23 5.59 -9.70
C TYR A 51 8.87 4.17 -10.16
N GLY A 52 9.29 3.78 -11.37
CA GLY A 52 9.21 2.39 -11.82
C GLY A 52 10.00 1.41 -10.94
N LYS A 53 11.12 1.86 -10.35
CA LYS A 53 11.99 1.03 -9.49
C LYS A 53 11.33 0.63 -8.16
N PHE A 54 10.28 1.34 -7.75
CA PHE A 54 9.49 1.10 -6.54
C PHE A 54 8.20 0.28 -6.81
N GLY A 55 7.89 -0.04 -8.07
CA GLY A 55 6.86 -1.01 -8.44
C GLY A 55 5.51 -0.79 -7.75
N GLY A 56 4.96 -1.84 -7.13
CA GLY A 56 3.64 -1.80 -6.49
C GLY A 56 3.55 -0.98 -5.19
N LEU A 57 4.63 -0.33 -4.75
CA LEU A 57 4.62 0.54 -3.57
C LEU A 57 3.94 1.89 -3.84
N LEU A 58 3.89 2.30 -5.10
CA LEU A 58 3.24 3.54 -5.53
C LEU A 58 1.94 3.19 -6.24
N VAL A 59 0.84 3.83 -5.82
CA VAL A 59 -0.52 3.57 -6.33
C VAL A 59 -0.65 3.80 -7.84
N ASP A 60 0.12 4.74 -8.40
CA ASP A 60 -0.04 5.23 -9.77
C ASP A 60 1.23 5.09 -10.64
N VAL A 61 2.03 4.04 -10.45
CA VAL A 61 3.23 3.84 -11.30
C VAL A 61 2.88 3.84 -12.78
N LYS A 62 1.73 3.29 -13.18
CA LYS A 62 1.29 3.31 -14.59
C LYS A 62 0.96 4.71 -15.12
N ALA A 63 0.36 5.59 -14.30
CA ALA A 63 0.08 6.98 -14.70
C ALA A 63 1.38 7.79 -14.85
N ILE A 64 2.40 7.45 -14.06
CA ILE A 64 3.69 8.17 -14.04
C ILE A 64 4.64 7.61 -15.12
N THR A 65 4.66 6.29 -15.34
CA THR A 65 5.61 5.58 -16.24
C THR A 65 5.19 5.47 -17.71
N TRP A 66 4.02 5.97 -18.11
CA TRP A 66 3.48 5.76 -19.47
C TRP A 66 4.41 6.21 -20.61
N LYS A 67 4.91 5.28 -21.44
CA LYS A 67 5.51 5.62 -22.75
C LYS A 67 4.41 5.85 -23.77
N LYS A 68 4.50 6.98 -24.49
CA LYS A 68 3.65 7.32 -25.64
C LYS A 68 3.89 6.33 -26.78
#